data_AF-A0A7X5N4F8-F1
#
_entry.id   AF-A0A7X5N4F8-F1
#
_cell.length_a   1.000
_cell.length_b   1.000
_cell.length_c   1.000
_cell.angle_alpha   90.00
_cell.angle_beta   90.00
_cell.angle_gamma   90.00
#
_symmetry.space_group_name_H-M   'P 1'
#
loop_
_entity.id
_entity.type
_entity.pdbx_description
1 polymer ?
#
loop_
_entity_poly.entity_id
_entity_poly.type
_entity_poly.pdbx_seq_one_letter_code
_entity_poly.pdbx_strand_id
1 'polypeptide(L)'
;ATVAKVLHEDQVFRIDHFLGKETVQNILAFRFANGLFEPVWNRDRIDHVQITAAETIGVEGRGRFYDPTGCLRDMVPNHLFQLLAMIAMEPPAAFTTEAMHRRRAEVIEAVRPIKP
;
A
#
# COMPACT_ATOMS: atom_id res chain seq x y z
N ALA A 1 -15.60 7.70 -15.30
CA ALA A 1 -15.63 6.40 -14.62
C ALA A 1 -17.01 5.78 -14.75
N THR A 2 -17.12 4.53 -15.23
CA THR A 2 -18.43 3.87 -15.47
C THR A 2 -19.11 3.40 -14.19
N VAL A 3 -18.34 2.95 -13.19
CA VAL A 3 -18.86 2.45 -11.89
C VAL A 3 -19.53 3.57 -11.07
N ALA A 4 -18.88 4.73 -10.97
CA ALA A 4 -19.39 5.88 -10.20
C ALA A 4 -20.68 6.51 -10.77
N LYS A 5 -21.14 6.08 -11.96
CA LYS A 5 -22.45 6.49 -12.50
C LYS A 5 -23.62 5.73 -11.88
N VAL A 6 -23.35 4.59 -11.23
CA VAL A 6 -24.37 3.67 -10.71
C VAL A 6 -24.21 3.46 -9.21
N LEU A 7 -22.99 3.49 -8.70
CA LEU A 7 -22.67 3.29 -7.28
C LEU A 7 -22.01 4.52 -6.70
N HIS A 8 -22.38 4.84 -5.45
CA HIS A 8 -21.63 5.76 -4.60
C HIS A 8 -20.34 5.08 -4.11
N GLU A 9 -19.33 5.87 -3.76
CA GLU A 9 -18.00 5.35 -3.42
C GLU A 9 -18.00 4.48 -2.14
N ASP A 10 -18.87 4.77 -1.19
CA ASP A 10 -19.11 3.97 0.03
C ASP A 10 -19.72 2.58 -0.27
N GLN A 11 -20.18 2.36 -1.50
CA GLN A 11 -20.68 1.08 -1.99
C GLN A 11 -19.63 0.31 -2.81
N VAL A 12 -18.43 0.86 -3.01
CA VAL A 12 -17.40 0.27 -3.88
C VAL A 12 -16.20 -0.20 -3.07
N PHE A 13 -16.00 -1.52 -3.02
CA PHE A 13 -14.88 -2.15 -2.31
C PHE A 13 -13.85 -2.67 -3.33
N ARG A 14 -12.85 -1.83 -3.64
CA ARG A 14 -11.74 -2.23 -4.51
C ARG A 14 -10.77 -3.12 -3.74
N ILE A 15 -10.56 -4.34 -4.22
CA ILE A 15 -9.77 -5.34 -3.52
C ILE A 15 -8.30 -5.22 -3.87
N ASP A 16 -7.48 -5.10 -2.84
CA ASP A 16 -6.09 -5.50 -2.85
C ASP A 16 -5.91 -6.55 -1.75
N HIS A 17 -5.61 -7.78 -2.14
CA HIS A 17 -5.59 -8.90 -1.19
C HIS A 17 -4.41 -8.84 -0.22
N PHE A 18 -3.38 -8.01 -0.46
CA PHE A 18 -2.30 -7.81 0.51
C PHE A 18 -2.79 -7.10 1.77
N LEU A 19 -3.78 -6.20 1.65
CA LEU A 19 -4.39 -5.51 2.79
C LEU A 19 -5.16 -6.46 3.72
N GLY A 20 -5.56 -7.64 3.22
CA GLY A 20 -6.21 -8.68 4.01
C GLY A 20 -5.24 -9.57 4.79
N LYS A 21 -3.92 -9.42 4.59
CA LYS A 21 -2.92 -10.21 5.31
C LYS A 21 -2.76 -9.66 6.72
N GLU A 22 -2.81 -10.54 7.72
CA GLU A 22 -2.69 -10.19 9.14
C GLU A 22 -1.42 -9.36 9.44
N THR A 23 -0.28 -9.76 8.87
CA THR A 23 0.99 -9.05 9.06
C THR A 23 0.98 -7.62 8.51
N VAL A 24 0.20 -7.36 7.45
CA VAL A 24 0.05 -6.02 6.87
C VAL A 24 -0.82 -5.14 7.78
N GLN A 25 -1.87 -5.71 8.37
CA GLN A 25 -2.71 -4.99 9.34
C GLN A 25 -1.95 -4.68 10.62
N ASN A 26 -1.06 -5.58 11.06
CA ASN A 26 -0.22 -5.39 12.25
C ASN A 26 0.77 -4.22 12.15
N ILE A 27 1.05 -3.70 10.95
CA ILE A 27 1.87 -2.49 10.77
C ILE A 27 1.29 -1.32 11.56
N LEU A 28 -0.03 -1.15 11.58
CA LEU A 28 -0.67 -0.04 12.28
C LEU A 28 -0.54 -0.17 13.79
N ALA A 29 -0.74 -1.37 14.33
CA ALA A 29 -0.55 -1.66 15.75
C ALA A 29 0.92 -1.41 16.14
N PHE A 30 1.86 -1.92 15.36
CA PHE A 30 3.29 -1.70 15.59
C PHE A 30 3.65 -0.21 15.64
N ARG A 31 3.20 0.57 14.65
CA ARG A 31 3.59 1.98 14.51
C ARG A 31 2.90 2.92 15.50
N PHE A 32 1.62 2.72 15.77
CA PHE A 32 0.80 3.72 16.47
C PHE A 32 0.28 3.28 17.84
N ALA A 33 0.41 2.01 18.21
CA ALA A 33 0.06 1.53 19.55
C ALA A 33 1.27 1.32 20.48
N ASN A 34 2.48 1.70 20.04
CA ASN A 34 3.72 1.50 20.77
C ASN A 34 4.53 2.78 20.91
N GLY A 35 4.58 3.35 22.13
CA GLY A 35 5.36 4.56 22.42
C GLY A 35 6.88 4.42 22.24
N LEU A 36 7.39 3.19 22.10
CA LEU A 36 8.80 2.95 21.77
C LEU A 36 9.11 3.18 20.29
N PHE A 37 8.17 2.82 19.39
CA PHE A 37 8.43 2.80 17.95
C PHE A 37 8.04 4.10 17.26
N GLU A 38 6.97 4.76 17.70
CA GLU A 38 6.53 6.03 17.11
C GLU A 38 7.65 7.10 17.08
N PRO A 39 8.41 7.36 18.17
CA PRO A 39 9.42 8.42 18.17
C PRO A 39 10.63 8.15 17.28
N VAL A 40 10.85 6.88 16.90
CA VAL A 40 11.97 6.46 16.04
C VAL A 40 11.53 6.20 14.60
N TRP A 41 10.25 6.34 14.27
CA TRP A 41 9.75 6.10 12.93
C TRP A 41 9.83 7.35 12.04
N ASN A 42 11.04 7.84 11.80
CA ASN A 42 11.28 9.04 10.99
C ASN A 42 12.67 9.05 10.36
N ARG A 43 12.89 10.02 9.46
CA ARG A 43 14.12 10.20 8.67
C ARG A 43 15.40 10.43 9.50
N ASP A 44 15.28 10.83 10.76
CA ASP A 44 16.45 11.09 11.60
C ASP A 44 16.96 9.80 12.28
N ARG A 45 16.18 8.72 12.21
CA ARG A 45 16.44 7.43 12.88
C ARG A 45 16.41 6.24 11.92
N ILE A 46 15.70 6.35 10.81
CA ILE A 46 15.62 5.31 9.77
C ILE A 46 16.52 5.71 8.60
N ASP A 47 17.51 4.86 8.31
CA ASP A 47 18.37 4.98 7.14
C ASP A 47 17.62 4.67 5.84
N HIS A 48 16.98 3.50 5.77
CA HIS A 48 16.12 3.12 4.64
C HIS A 48 15.02 2.13 5.04
N VAL A 49 14.04 2.01 4.17
CA VAL A 49 12.97 1.01 4.25
C VAL A 49 13.04 0.15 3.00
N GLN A 50 13.10 -1.17 3.18
CA GLN A 50 13.09 -2.13 2.07
C GLN A 50 11.78 -2.91 2.07
N ILE A 51 11.09 -2.91 0.93
CA ILE A 51 9.90 -3.73 0.68
C ILE A 51 10.27 -4.74 -0.39
N THR A 52 10.19 -6.03 -0.07
CA THR A 52 10.54 -7.11 -1.00
C THR A 52 9.32 -8.00 -1.23
N ALA A 53 8.96 -8.17 -2.50
CA ALA A 53 8.06 -9.24 -2.94
C ALA A 53 8.85 -10.15 -3.87
N ALA A 54 9.13 -11.36 -3.39
CA ALA A 54 9.88 -12.36 -4.13
C ALA A 54 9.01 -13.60 -4.28
N GLU A 55 9.00 -14.15 -5.50
CA GLU A 55 8.29 -15.37 -5.84
C GLU A 55 9.30 -16.37 -6.40
N THR A 56 9.16 -17.64 -6.02
CA THR A 56 9.98 -18.75 -6.55
C THR A 56 9.35 -19.38 -7.79
N ILE A 57 8.11 -19.01 -8.10
CA ILE A 57 7.30 -19.53 -9.20
C ILE A 57 7.55 -18.66 -10.44
N GLY A 58 7.57 -19.28 -11.63
CA GLY A 58 7.71 -18.56 -12.88
C GLY A 58 6.39 -17.93 -13.34
N VAL A 59 6.34 -17.58 -14.62
CA VAL A 59 5.11 -17.09 -15.27
C VAL A 59 4.04 -18.19 -15.40
N GLU A 60 4.46 -19.45 -15.35
CA GLU A 60 3.60 -20.63 -15.49
C GLU A 60 2.66 -20.51 -16.71
N GLY A 61 1.42 -21.00 -16.59
CA GLY A 61 0.39 -20.89 -17.63
C GLY A 61 -0.16 -19.48 -17.88
N ARG A 62 0.35 -18.43 -17.20
CA ARG A 62 -0.19 -17.06 -17.29
C ARG A 62 0.49 -16.19 -18.35
N GLY A 63 1.36 -16.75 -19.19
CA GLY A 63 2.15 -16.00 -20.20
C GLY A 63 1.34 -14.99 -21.01
N ARG A 64 0.16 -15.38 -21.52
CA ARG A 64 -0.69 -14.50 -22.33
C ARG A 64 -1.17 -13.23 -21.57
N PHE A 65 -1.34 -13.32 -20.26
CA PHE A 65 -1.71 -12.18 -19.42
C PHE A 65 -0.47 -11.42 -18.94
N TYR A 66 0.57 -12.15 -18.56
CA TYR A 66 1.74 -11.58 -17.91
C TYR A 66 2.64 -10.83 -18.90
N ASP A 67 2.74 -11.27 -20.14
CA ASP A 67 3.59 -10.66 -21.18
C ASP A 67 3.30 -9.15 -21.41
N PRO A 68 2.04 -8.71 -21.62
CA PRO A 68 1.74 -7.28 -21.73
C PRO A 68 1.74 -6.53 -20.38
N THR A 69 1.54 -7.24 -19.27
CA THR A 69 1.39 -6.64 -17.93
C THR A 69 2.76 -6.37 -17.30
N GLY A 70 3.58 -7.42 -17.21
CA GLY A 70 4.88 -7.45 -16.55
C GLY A 70 4.80 -7.32 -15.03
N CYS A 71 5.91 -7.67 -14.35
CA CYS A 71 6.03 -7.57 -12.89
C CYS A 71 5.68 -6.17 -12.35
N LEU A 72 6.09 -5.13 -13.07
CA LEU A 72 5.83 -3.76 -12.65
C LEU A 72 4.33 -3.50 -12.47
N ARG A 73 3.49 -3.78 -13.48
CA ARG A 73 2.04 -3.50 -13.35
C ARG A 73 1.30 -4.52 -12.50
N ASP A 74 1.81 -5.75 -12.41
CA ASP A 74 1.18 -6.82 -11.64
C ASP A 74 1.33 -6.63 -10.13
N MET A 75 2.49 -6.09 -9.68
CA MET A 75 2.85 -6.06 -8.25
C MET A 75 3.02 -4.65 -7.66
N VAL A 76 3.47 -3.66 -8.45
CA VAL A 76 3.97 -2.41 -7.87
C VAL A 76 2.85 -1.39 -7.58
N PRO A 77 2.01 -0.98 -8.54
CA PRO A 77 0.97 0.04 -8.31
C PRO A 77 -0.11 -0.37 -7.31
N ASN A 78 -0.32 -1.68 -7.15
CA ASN A 78 -1.26 -2.27 -6.20
C ASN A 78 -0.53 -2.62 -4.89
N HIS A 79 -0.04 -3.85 -4.76
CA HIS A 79 0.41 -4.47 -3.53
C HIS A 79 1.54 -3.67 -2.87
N LEU A 80 2.61 -3.36 -3.60
CA LEU A 80 3.75 -2.68 -3.00
C LEU A 80 3.46 -1.22 -2.65
N PHE A 81 2.65 -0.53 -3.44
CA PHE A 81 2.23 0.84 -3.11
C PHE A 81 1.26 0.87 -1.92
N GLN A 82 0.39 -0.13 -1.77
CA GLN A 82 -0.43 -0.28 -0.57
C GLN A 82 0.43 -0.51 0.67
N LEU A 83 1.45 -1.38 0.59
CA LEU A 83 2.41 -1.57 1.68
C LEU A 83 3.18 -0.29 1.99
N LEU A 84 3.71 0.39 0.97
CA LEU A 84 4.39 1.68 1.13
C LEU A 84 3.51 2.69 1.87
N ALA A 85 2.25 2.83 1.46
CA ALA A 85 1.30 3.74 2.09
C ALA A 85 1.08 3.40 3.57
N MET A 86 0.90 2.12 3.92
CA MET A 86 0.71 1.68 5.31
C MET A 86 1.96 1.92 6.18
N ILE A 87 3.15 1.73 5.59
CA ILE A 87 4.45 1.86 6.26
C ILE A 87 4.83 3.33 6.48
N ALA A 88 4.52 4.22 5.53
CA ALA A 88 4.99 5.60 5.54
C ALA A 88 3.95 6.63 5.97
N MET A 89 2.67 6.26 6.07
CA MET A 89 1.60 7.21 6.44
C MET A 89 1.83 7.86 7.81
N GLU A 90 1.43 9.11 7.97
CA GLU A 90 1.37 9.76 9.28
C GLU A 90 0.28 9.11 10.18
N PRO A 91 0.35 9.29 11.51
CA PRO A 91 -0.71 8.86 12.41
C PRO A 91 -2.08 9.43 11.97
N PRO A 92 -3.10 8.59 11.83
CA PRO A 92 -4.44 9.06 11.47
C PRO A 92 -5.05 9.80 12.67
N ALA A 93 -5.86 10.84 12.40
CA ALA A 93 -6.55 11.57 13.47
C ALA A 93 -7.56 10.70 14.24
N ALA A 94 -8.06 9.65 13.59
CA ALA A 94 -8.89 8.61 14.17
C ALA A 94 -8.76 7.34 13.32
N PHE A 95 -9.06 6.17 13.89
CA PHE A 95 -9.09 4.90 13.15
C PHE A 95 -10.42 4.70 12.40
N THR A 96 -10.80 5.68 11.57
CA THR A 96 -11.93 5.56 10.63
C THR A 96 -11.42 5.32 9.21
N THR A 97 -12.28 4.75 8.36
CA THR A 97 -11.96 4.48 6.95
C THR A 97 -11.45 5.73 6.23
N GLU A 98 -12.12 6.87 6.42
CA GLU A 98 -11.81 8.13 5.72
C GLU A 98 -10.46 8.70 6.18
N ALA A 99 -10.20 8.68 7.49
CA ALA A 99 -8.94 9.16 8.05
C ALA A 99 -7.77 8.29 7.58
N MET A 100 -7.94 6.96 7.60
CA MET A 100 -6.96 6.00 7.08
C MET A 100 -6.71 6.18 5.59
N HIS A 101 -7.77 6.34 4.79
CA HIS A 101 -7.67 6.55 3.34
C HIS A 101 -6.90 7.83 3.03
N ARG A 102 -7.20 8.91 3.75
CA ARG A 102 -6.52 10.20 3.58
C ARG A 102 -5.03 10.09 3.84
N ARG A 103 -4.62 9.50 4.97
CA ARG A 103 -3.20 9.35 5.31
C ARG A 103 -2.44 8.48 4.32
N ARG A 104 -3.08 7.43 3.80
CA ARG A 104 -2.49 6.60 2.73
C ARG A 104 -2.36 7.39 1.43
N ALA A 105 -3.37 8.19 1.06
CA ALA A 105 -3.33 9.02 -0.14
C ALA A 105 -2.22 10.08 -0.10
N GLU A 106 -2.04 10.74 1.04
CA GLU A 106 -0.96 11.73 1.27
C GLU A 106 0.43 11.14 0.97
N VAL A 107 0.67 9.87 1.33
CA VAL A 107 1.93 9.17 0.98
C VAL A 107 2.07 9.02 -0.53
N ILE A 108 1.04 8.53 -1.20
CA ILE A 108 1.08 8.28 -2.65
C ILE A 108 1.28 9.59 -3.42
N GLU A 109 0.64 10.67 -3.00
CA GLU A 109 0.82 12.01 -3.58
C GLU A 109 2.25 12.55 -3.38
N ALA A 110 2.90 12.18 -2.27
CA ALA A 110 4.28 12.55 -1.98
C ALA A 110 5.33 11.70 -2.74
N VAL A 111 4.93 10.59 -3.37
CA VAL A 111 5.85 9.78 -4.18
C VAL A 111 6.29 10.58 -5.41
N ARG A 112 7.60 10.80 -5.52
CA ARG A 112 8.19 11.47 -6.68
C ARG A 112 8.04 10.58 -7.93
N PRO A 113 7.47 11.09 -9.04
CA PRO A 113 7.38 10.33 -10.28
C PRO A 113 8.76 9.90 -10.78
N ILE A 114 8.86 8.65 -11.22
CA ILE A 114 10.08 8.13 -11.85
C ILE A 114 10.12 8.68 -13.27
N LYS A 115 11.21 9.36 -13.61
CA LYS A 115 11.47 9.81 -14.98
C LYS A 115 11.96 8.61 -15.81
N PRO A 116 11.59 8.51 -17.10
CA PRO A 116 12.14 7.52 -18.02
C PRO A 116 13.67 7.58 -18.09
#